data_AF-A0A524NB76-F1
#
_entry.id   AF-A0A524NB76-F1
#
_cell.length_a   1.000
_cell.length_b   1.000
_cell.length_c   1.000
_cell.angle_alpha   90.00
_cell.angle_beta   90.00
_cell.angle_gamma   90.00
#
_symmetry.space_group_name_H-M   'P 1'
#
loop_
_entity.id
_entity.type
_entity.pdbx_description
1 polymer ?
#
loop_
_entity_poly.entity_id
_entity_poly.type
_entity_poly.pdbx_seq_one_letter_code
_entity_poly.pdbx_strand_id
1 'polypeptide(L)'
;MLLAGDVYNEKTLPRFYILHAAVLPVGMVGLIAVHVALIRLQGVTELVDEDNPKSTEGHFNFYPDHLLMEVILGLSLMVLLTSLAIIFPAGLGPQADPLVTPEIIKPEWFFYATFRWLKLFPGQMAILSTGFIVVVMFMWPLIDDWLRRRRHATEVSMVIGALAVLTIIGLTVWEAIVAH
;
A
#
# COMPACT_ATOMS: atom_id res chain seq x y z
N MET A 1 22.19 13.57 -2.15
CA MET A 1 22.84 12.24 -2.20
C MET A 1 22.31 11.37 -3.34
N LEU A 2 21.00 11.21 -3.56
CA LEU A 2 20.47 10.42 -4.69
C LEU A 2 20.62 11.11 -6.05
N LEU A 3 20.43 12.44 -6.11
CA LEU A 3 20.54 13.26 -7.33
C LEU A 3 21.98 13.44 -7.86
N ALA A 4 23.00 13.01 -7.10
CA ALA A 4 24.42 13.17 -7.48
C ALA A 4 24.88 14.62 -7.80
N GLY A 5 24.13 15.63 -7.34
CA GLY A 5 24.35 17.06 -7.57
C GLY A 5 23.11 17.84 -7.15
N ASP A 6 23.03 19.12 -7.54
CA ASP A 6 21.90 20.02 -7.22
C ASP A 6 20.69 19.83 -8.17
N VAL A 7 20.93 19.24 -9.34
CA VAL A 7 19.92 18.97 -10.37
C VAL A 7 19.99 17.51 -10.85
N TYR A 8 18.93 17.05 -11.51
CA TYR A 8 18.91 15.75 -12.19
C TYR A 8 20.03 15.67 -13.23
N ASN A 9 20.82 14.61 -13.18
CA ASN A 9 21.95 14.39 -14.09
C ASN A 9 22.06 12.92 -14.49
N GLU A 10 23.02 12.63 -15.36
CA GLU A 10 23.30 11.29 -15.89
C GLU A 10 23.61 10.24 -14.80
N LYS A 11 24.05 10.67 -13.62
CA LYS A 11 24.35 9.78 -12.49
C LYS A 11 23.12 9.49 -11.63
N THR A 12 22.03 10.24 -11.77
CA THR A 12 20.79 10.01 -11.03
C THR A 12 20.12 8.71 -11.49
N LEU A 13 19.95 8.51 -12.79
CA LEU A 13 19.29 7.33 -13.36
C LEU A 13 19.93 5.99 -12.92
N PRO A 14 21.25 5.76 -13.07
CA PRO A 14 21.86 4.50 -12.63
C PRO A 14 21.79 4.29 -11.12
N ARG A 15 21.74 5.35 -10.31
CA ARG A 15 21.53 5.23 -8.85
C ARG A 15 20.12 4.77 -8.51
N PHE A 16 19.11 5.36 -9.14
CA PHE A 16 17.72 4.91 -8.99
C PHE A 16 17.53 3.49 -9.54
N TYR A 17 18.19 3.14 -10.64
CA TYR A 17 18.17 1.79 -11.19
C TYR A 17 18.70 0.76 -10.17
N ILE A 18 19.89 0.98 -9.60
CA ILE A 18 20.45 0.07 -8.58
C ILE A 18 19.55 0.03 -7.33
N LEU A 19 19.03 1.18 -6.90
CA LEU A 19 18.12 1.24 -5.77
C LEU A 19 16.84 0.41 -6.02
N HIS A 20 16.21 0.58 -7.19
CA HIS A 20 14.93 -0.05 -7.52
C HIS A 20 15.05 -1.52 -7.95
N ALA A 21 16.09 -1.89 -8.70
CA ALA A 21 16.24 -3.22 -9.26
C ALA A 21 17.01 -4.18 -8.35
N ALA A 22 17.88 -3.66 -7.46
CA ALA A 22 18.70 -4.50 -6.58
C ALA A 22 18.40 -4.27 -5.10
N VAL A 23 18.55 -3.04 -4.60
CA VAL A 23 18.51 -2.78 -3.15
C VAL A 23 17.10 -2.96 -2.57
N LEU A 24 16.08 -2.34 -3.16
CA LEU A 24 14.70 -2.41 -2.69
C LEU A 24 14.11 -3.84 -2.81
N PRO A 25 14.29 -4.59 -3.91
CA PRO A 25 13.75 -5.95 -4.01
C PRO A 25 14.41 -6.92 -3.03
N VAL A 26 15.74 -6.85 -2.86
CA VAL A 26 16.46 -7.68 -1.89
C VAL A 26 16.01 -7.35 -0.46
N GLY A 27 15.88 -6.06 -0.14
CA GLY A 27 15.33 -5.62 1.14
C GLY A 27 13.90 -6.11 1.37
N MET A 28 13.05 -6.03 0.33
CA MET A 28 11.67 -6.51 0.38
C MET A 28 11.58 -8.01 0.65
N VAL A 29 12.40 -8.84 -0.01
CA VAL A 29 12.47 -10.28 0.25
C VAL A 29 12.82 -10.56 1.71
N GLY A 30 13.80 -9.84 2.26
CA GLY A 30 14.18 -9.95 3.67
C GLY A 30 13.03 -9.58 4.61
N LEU A 31 12.34 -8.47 4.35
CA LEU A 31 11.18 -8.03 5.14
C LEU A 31 10.00 -9.02 5.04
N ILE A 32 9.73 -9.57 3.86
CA ILE A 32 8.70 -10.60 3.68
C ILE A 32 9.05 -11.86 4.47
N ALA A 33 10.31 -12.30 4.45
CA ALA A 33 10.74 -13.46 5.23
C ALA A 33 10.56 -13.24 6.74
N VAL A 34 10.93 -12.05 7.25
CA VAL A 34 10.68 -11.67 8.65
C VAL A 34 9.18 -11.62 8.94
N HIS A 35 8.39 -11.02 8.07
CA HIS A 35 6.93 -10.94 8.22
C HIS A 35 6.28 -12.34 8.30
N VAL A 36 6.64 -13.24 7.38
CA VAL A 36 6.16 -14.64 7.39
C VAL A 36 6.63 -15.37 8.66
N ALA A 37 7.87 -15.14 9.10
CA ALA A 37 8.37 -15.72 10.35
C ALA A 37 7.55 -15.24 11.56
N LEU A 38 7.21 -13.96 11.64
CA LEU A 38 6.36 -13.41 12.71
C LEU A 38 4.96 -14.03 12.69
N ILE A 39 4.34 -14.18 11.52
CA ILE A 39 3.03 -14.85 11.39
C ILE A 39 3.13 -16.31 11.85
N ARG A 40 4.21 -17.02 11.49
CA ARG A 40 4.42 -18.42 11.92
C ARG A 40 4.64 -18.56 13.42
N LEU A 41 5.24 -17.55 14.06
CA LEU A 41 5.48 -17.54 15.51
C LEU A 41 4.25 -17.11 16.32
N GLN A 42 3.46 -16.15 15.81
CA GLN A 42 2.32 -15.56 16.51
C GLN A 42 0.98 -16.22 16.16
N GLY A 43 0.92 -16.98 15.08
CA GLY A 43 -0.32 -17.54 14.54
C GLY A 43 -1.09 -16.54 13.67
N VAL A 44 -2.13 -17.03 13.00
CA VAL A 44 -3.04 -16.21 12.18
C VAL A 44 -4.25 -15.83 13.03
N THR A 45 -4.67 -14.57 12.96
CA THR A 45 -5.91 -14.13 13.61
C THR A 45 -7.12 -14.74 12.90
N GLU A 46 -7.90 -15.55 13.61
CA GLU A 46 -9.17 -16.09 13.11
C GLU A 46 -10.31 -15.09 13.31
N LEU A 47 -11.25 -15.07 12.38
CA LEU A 47 -12.53 -14.40 12.57
C LEU A 47 -13.35 -15.26 13.53
N VAL A 48 -13.48 -14.84 14.79
CA VAL A 48 -14.33 -15.51 15.76
C VAL A 48 -15.78 -15.29 15.33
N ASP A 49 -16.44 -16.37 14.92
CA ASP A 49 -17.87 -16.37 14.65
C ASP A 49 -18.63 -16.50 15.97
N GLU A 50 -19.40 -15.48 16.35
CA GLU A 50 -20.15 -15.46 17.62
C GLU A 50 -21.17 -16.61 17.71
N ASP A 51 -21.65 -17.11 16.57
CA ASP A 51 -22.62 -18.21 16.48
C ASP A 51 -21.99 -19.62 16.47
N ASN A 52 -20.66 -19.73 16.32
CA ASN A 52 -19.97 -21.03 16.31
C ASN A 52 -18.64 -21.00 17.08
N PRO A 53 -18.67 -21.09 18.42
CA PRO A 53 -17.47 -21.07 19.27
C PRO A 53 -16.60 -22.34 19.16
N LYS A 54 -16.82 -23.19 18.14
CA LYS A 54 -16.14 -24.48 17.92
C LYS A 54 -15.16 -24.48 16.74
N SER A 55 -14.60 -23.35 16.31
CA SER A 55 -13.36 -23.38 15.52
C SER A 55 -12.12 -23.64 16.40
N THR A 56 -12.26 -24.50 17.42
CA THR A 56 -11.21 -24.83 18.39
C THR A 56 -10.20 -25.86 17.88
N GLU A 57 -10.10 -26.06 16.57
CA GLU A 57 -8.90 -26.65 15.98
C GLU A 57 -7.97 -25.50 15.61
N GLY A 58 -7.15 -25.05 16.58
CA GLY A 58 -6.24 -23.89 16.46
C GLY A 58 -5.12 -24.02 15.41
N HIS A 59 -5.27 -24.93 14.45
CA HIS A 59 -4.38 -25.12 13.31
C HIS A 59 -5.20 -25.51 12.07
N PHE A 60 -5.25 -24.60 11.11
CA PHE A 60 -5.79 -24.89 9.79
C PHE A 60 -4.80 -25.73 8.95
N ASN A 61 -5.27 -26.81 8.33
CA ASN A 61 -4.45 -27.68 7.50
C ASN A 61 -4.07 -26.97 6.19
N PHE A 62 -2.79 -26.57 6.08
CA PHE A 62 -2.26 -25.92 4.88
C PHE A 62 -2.33 -26.80 3.62
N TYR A 63 -2.19 -28.11 3.79
CA TYR A 63 -2.25 -29.07 2.70
C TYR A 63 -3.33 -30.12 3.00
N PRO A 64 -4.16 -30.51 2.02
CA PRO A 64 -4.10 -30.13 0.60
C PRO A 64 -4.92 -28.88 0.23
N ASP A 65 -6.00 -28.62 0.97
CA ASP A 65 -7.09 -27.78 0.48
C ASP A 65 -6.70 -26.30 0.35
N HIS A 66 -5.97 -25.75 1.32
CA HIS A 66 -5.55 -24.35 1.26
C HIS A 66 -4.52 -24.09 0.18
N LEU A 67 -3.51 -24.94 0.05
CA LEU A 67 -2.53 -24.82 -1.03
C LEU A 67 -3.21 -24.87 -2.40
N LEU A 68 -4.19 -25.76 -2.59
CA LEU A 68 -4.95 -25.80 -3.84
C LEU A 68 -5.75 -24.52 -4.07
N MET A 69 -6.42 -23.99 -3.04
CA MET A 69 -7.15 -22.73 -3.12
C MET A 69 -6.24 -21.55 -3.48
N GLU A 70 -5.09 -21.41 -2.83
CA GLU A 70 -4.09 -20.36 -3.10
C GLU A 70 -3.53 -20.48 -4.52
N VAL A 71 -3.26 -21.69 -5.01
CA VAL A 71 -2.79 -21.91 -6.39
C VAL A 71 -3.87 -21.53 -7.40
N ILE A 72 -5.13 -21.93 -7.19
CA ILE A 72 -6.24 -21.58 -8.08
C ILE A 72 -6.47 -20.06 -8.08
N LEU A 73 -6.46 -19.42 -6.91
CA LEU A 73 -6.61 -17.98 -6.78
C LEU A 73 -5.44 -17.24 -7.45
N GLY A 74 -4.21 -17.68 -7.21
CA GLY A 74 -3.01 -17.10 -7.83
C GLY A 74 -3.01 -17.23 -9.35
N LEU A 75 -3.38 -18.40 -9.88
CA LEU A 75 -3.48 -18.62 -11.33
C LEU A 75 -4.62 -17.81 -11.95
N SER A 76 -5.78 -17.75 -11.30
CA SER A 76 -6.92 -16.95 -11.79
C SER A 76 -6.59 -15.45 -11.81
N LEU A 77 -5.90 -14.94 -10.78
CA LEU A 77 -5.41 -13.56 -10.74
C LEU A 77 -4.35 -13.32 -11.83
N MET A 78 -3.43 -14.25 -12.05
CA MET A 78 -2.42 -14.16 -13.10
C MET A 78 -3.06 -14.08 -14.49
N VAL A 79 -4.06 -14.92 -14.77
CA VAL A 79 -4.83 -14.90 -16.02
C VAL A 79 -5.54 -13.56 -16.17
N LEU A 80 -6.26 -13.10 -15.14
CA LEU A 80 -6.97 -11.82 -15.17
C LEU A 80 -6.03 -10.65 -15.47
N LEU A 81 -4.91 -10.54 -14.74
CA LEU A 81 -3.95 -9.45 -14.92
C LEU A 81 -3.27 -9.49 -16.29
N THR A 82 -2.93 -10.69 -16.79
CA THR A 82 -2.35 -10.86 -18.12
C THR A 82 -3.36 -10.48 -19.20
N SER A 83 -4.61 -10.90 -19.07
CA SER A 83 -5.68 -10.49 -19.99
C SER A 83 -5.88 -8.98 -20.00
N LEU A 84 -5.90 -8.33 -18.82
CA LEU A 84 -5.98 -6.87 -18.73
C LEU A 84 -4.80 -6.17 -19.38
N ALA A 85 -3.57 -6.67 -19.20
CA ALA A 85 -2.37 -6.10 -19.82
C ALA A 85 -2.37 -6.24 -21.35
N ILE A 86 -2.97 -7.30 -21.91
CA ILE A 86 -3.11 -7.48 -23.35
C ILE A 86 -4.21 -6.58 -23.92
N ILE A 87 -5.34 -6.43 -23.21
CA ILE A 87 -6.48 -5.59 -23.64
C ILE A 87 -6.14 -4.10 -23.51
N PHE A 88 -5.43 -3.71 -22.44
CA PHE A 88 -5.03 -2.35 -22.13
C PHE A 88 -3.50 -2.24 -22.01
N PRO A 89 -2.76 -2.32 -23.13
CA PRO A 89 -1.30 -2.27 -23.09
C PRO A 89 -0.83 -0.90 -22.59
N ALA A 90 0.05 -0.90 -21.59
CA ALA A 90 0.72 0.31 -21.15
C ALA A 90 1.71 0.77 -22.23
N GLY A 91 1.43 1.92 -22.84
CA GLY A 91 2.34 2.53 -23.81
C GLY A 91 3.57 3.13 -23.14
N LEU A 92 4.71 3.09 -23.83
CA LEU A 92 5.84 3.94 -23.48
C LEU A 92 5.49 5.37 -23.90
N GLY A 93 5.52 6.30 -22.93
CA GLY A 93 5.36 7.73 -23.22
C GLY A 93 6.54 8.29 -24.04
N PRO A 94 6.48 9.57 -24.45
CA PRO A 94 7.60 10.21 -25.12
C PRO A 94 8.85 10.19 -24.23
N GLN A 95 10.02 10.22 -24.85
CA GLN A 95 11.28 10.38 -24.12
C GLN A 95 11.25 11.66 -23.29
N ALA A 96 11.68 11.58 -22.03
CA ALA A 96 11.69 12.73 -21.13
C ALA A 96 12.60 13.85 -21.66
N ASP A 97 12.03 15.04 -21.84
CA ASP A 97 12.73 16.27 -22.18
C ASP A 97 12.69 17.24 -20.98
N PRO A 98 13.84 17.58 -20.37
CA PRO A 98 13.89 18.51 -19.24
C PRO A 98 13.34 19.91 -19.53
N LEU A 99 13.24 20.32 -20.81
CA LEU A 99 12.77 21.64 -21.22
C LEU A 99 11.27 21.70 -21.46
N VAL A 100 10.59 20.55 -21.51
CA VAL A 100 9.15 20.46 -21.82
C VAL A 100 8.42 19.87 -20.62
N THR A 101 7.52 20.66 -20.02
CA THR A 101 6.61 20.16 -18.99
C THR A 101 5.37 19.56 -19.66
N PRO A 102 5.06 18.27 -19.46
CA PRO A 102 3.85 17.66 -19.98
C PRO A 102 2.59 18.34 -19.44
N GLU A 103 1.50 18.32 -20.20
CA GLU A 103 0.21 18.88 -19.77
C GLU A 103 -0.36 18.12 -18.56
N ILE A 104 -0.19 16.79 -18.51
CA ILE A 104 -0.65 15.95 -17.42
C ILE A 104 0.55 15.51 -16.57
N ILE A 105 0.69 16.09 -15.38
CA ILE A 105 1.77 15.81 -14.40
C ILE A 105 1.30 14.97 -13.20
N LYS A 106 0.25 14.17 -13.37
CA LYS A 106 -0.29 13.33 -12.29
C LYS A 106 0.63 12.11 -12.06
N PRO A 107 0.80 11.68 -10.79
CA PRO A 107 1.49 10.43 -10.50
C PRO A 107 0.60 9.24 -10.87
N GLU A 108 1.05 8.02 -10.62
CA GLU A 108 0.21 6.83 -10.78
C GLU A 108 -0.99 6.82 -9.82
N TRP A 109 -2.04 6.09 -10.17
CA TRP A 109 -3.34 6.09 -9.48
C TRP A 109 -3.25 5.76 -7.99
N PHE A 110 -2.33 4.89 -7.59
CA PHE A 110 -2.12 4.52 -6.18
C PHE A 110 -1.50 5.65 -5.34
N PHE A 111 -1.01 6.71 -5.96
CA PHE A 111 -0.55 7.93 -5.29
C PHE A 111 -1.57 9.07 -5.32
N TYR A 112 -2.72 8.93 -5.98
CA TYR A 112 -3.73 9.99 -6.11
C TYR A 112 -4.22 10.52 -4.77
N ALA A 113 -4.53 9.65 -3.80
CA ALA A 113 -4.98 10.09 -2.48
C ALA A 113 -3.94 10.99 -1.79
N THR A 114 -2.68 10.55 -1.74
CA THR A 114 -1.57 11.30 -1.14
C THR A 114 -1.29 12.58 -1.91
N PHE A 115 -1.33 12.53 -3.25
CA PHE A 115 -1.11 13.70 -4.10
C PHE A 115 -2.19 14.76 -3.90
N ARG A 116 -3.46 14.36 -3.82
CA ARG A 116 -4.56 15.28 -3.48
C ARG A 116 -4.41 15.82 -2.07
N TRP A 117 -4.09 14.98 -1.09
CA TRP A 117 -3.84 15.39 0.29
C TRP A 117 -2.76 16.48 0.37
N LEU A 118 -1.64 16.29 -0.34
CA LEU A 118 -0.56 17.27 -0.41
C LEU A 118 -1.02 18.62 -1.00
N LYS A 119 -1.95 18.61 -1.97
CA LYS A 119 -2.52 19.84 -2.56
C LYS A 119 -3.50 20.57 -1.64
N LEU A 120 -4.03 19.93 -0.59
CA LEU A 120 -4.96 20.56 0.35
C LEU A 120 -4.25 21.46 1.39
N PHE A 121 -2.95 21.25 1.60
CA PHE A 121 -2.17 21.99 2.60
C PHE A 121 -1.05 22.80 1.95
N PRO A 122 -0.72 24.00 2.46
CA PRO A 122 0.35 24.81 1.92
C PRO A 122 1.75 24.33 2.38
N GLY A 123 2.70 24.29 1.45
CA GLY A 123 4.13 24.21 1.73
C GLY A 123 4.56 23.01 2.59
N GLN A 124 5.37 23.28 3.63
CA GLN A 124 5.94 22.24 4.48
C GLN A 124 4.90 21.48 5.32
N MET A 125 3.75 22.09 5.62
CA MET A 125 2.69 21.46 6.42
C MET A 125 2.08 20.25 5.71
N ALA A 126 2.05 20.25 4.38
CA ALA A 126 1.60 19.12 3.58
C ALA A 126 2.49 17.89 3.78
N ILE A 127 3.81 18.10 3.79
CA ILE A 127 4.80 17.03 3.96
C ILE A 127 4.74 16.50 5.39
N LEU A 128 4.70 17.40 6.38
CA LEU A 128 4.60 17.03 7.79
C LEU A 128 3.30 16.28 8.11
N SER A 129 2.16 16.69 7.53
CA SER A 129 0.88 16.02 7.77
C SER A 129 0.87 14.61 7.17
N THR A 130 1.45 14.43 5.99
CA THR A 130 1.57 13.10 5.35
C THR A 130 2.46 12.18 6.19
N GLY A 131 3.61 12.68 6.66
CA GLY A 131 4.49 11.93 7.57
C GLY A 131 3.80 11.57 8.89
N PHE A 132 3.02 12.50 9.45
CA PHE A 132 2.24 12.28 10.66
C PHE A 132 1.21 11.15 10.48
N ILE A 133 0.50 11.10 9.34
CA ILE A 133 -0.45 10.02 9.03
C ILE A 133 0.24 8.66 9.06
N VAL A 134 1.42 8.54 8.43
CA VAL A 134 2.18 7.27 8.43
C VAL A 134 2.58 6.87 9.84
N VAL A 135 3.08 7.81 10.66
CA VAL A 135 3.46 7.53 12.05
C VAL A 135 2.24 7.07 12.87
N VAL A 136 1.09 7.74 12.73
CA VAL A 136 -0.15 7.33 13.39
C VAL A 136 -0.58 5.93 12.97
N MET A 137 -0.42 5.57 11.69
CA MET A 137 -0.74 4.23 11.19
C MET A 137 0.17 3.15 11.79
N PHE A 138 1.46 3.43 11.95
CA PHE A 138 2.38 2.52 12.66
C PHE A 138 2.09 2.41 14.17
N MET A 139 1.64 3.50 14.79
CA MET A 139 1.26 3.52 16.21
C MET A 139 -0.16 3.01 16.46
N TRP A 140 -0.93 2.70 15.42
CA TRP A 140 -2.31 2.25 15.52
C TRP A 140 -2.55 1.12 16.52
N PRO A 141 -1.78 0.02 16.57
CA PRO A 141 -2.02 -1.05 17.55
C PRO A 141 -1.93 -0.56 19.01
N LEU A 142 -1.07 0.42 19.30
CA LEU A 142 -0.94 1.01 20.64
C LEU A 142 -2.12 1.94 20.96
N ILE A 143 -2.58 2.69 19.96
CA ILE A 143 -3.74 3.58 20.06
C ILE A 143 -5.02 2.77 20.26
N ASP A 144 -5.18 1.68 19.50
CA ASP A 144 -6.34 0.79 19.58
C ASP A 144 -6.44 0.12 20.95
N ASP A 145 -5.34 -0.43 21.46
CA ASP A 145 -5.29 -1.03 22.80
C ASP A 145 -5.58 -0.02 23.92
N TRP A 146 -5.08 1.21 23.80
CA TRP A 146 -5.42 2.29 24.73
C TRP A 146 -6.91 2.68 24.66
N LEU A 147 -7.47 2.74 23.45
CA LEU A 147 -8.87 3.14 23.22
C LEU A 147 -9.83 2.08 23.77
N ARG A 148 -9.56 0.80 23.50
CA ARG A 148 -10.34 -0.35 24.02
C ARG A 148 -10.34 -0.41 25.54
N ARG A 149 -9.22 -0.06 26.19
CA ARG A 149 -9.13 -0.02 27.66
C ARG A 149 -9.94 1.11 28.29
N ARG A 150 -10.11 2.25 27.60
CA ARG A 150 -10.85 3.42 28.12
C ARG A 150 -12.33 3.43 27.76
N ARG A 151 -12.65 2.94 26.57
CA ARG A 151 -14.01 2.87 26.02
C ARG A 151 -14.20 1.40 25.72
N HIS A 152 -15.07 0.71 26.44
CA HIS A 152 -15.48 -0.67 26.16
C HIS A 152 -16.27 -0.78 24.83
N ALA A 153 -15.82 -0.08 23.78
CA ALA A 153 -16.48 0.05 22.49
C ALA A 153 -15.50 -0.47 21.44
N THR A 154 -15.57 -1.76 21.17
CA THR A 154 -14.82 -2.50 20.13
C THR A 154 -15.08 -1.94 18.73
N GLU A 155 -16.21 -1.27 18.52
CA GLU A 155 -16.64 -0.74 17.23
C GLU A 155 -15.95 0.57 16.82
N VAL A 156 -15.36 1.33 17.75
CA VAL A 156 -14.80 2.66 17.43
C VAL A 156 -13.63 2.54 16.46
N SER A 157 -12.78 1.52 16.63
CA SER A 157 -11.65 1.25 15.73
C SER A 157 -12.11 0.91 14.32
N MET A 158 -13.18 0.11 14.22
CA MET A 158 -13.80 -0.25 12.94
C MET A 158 -14.37 0.97 12.23
N VAL A 159 -15.09 1.84 12.95
CA VAL A 159 -15.64 3.08 12.39
C VAL A 159 -14.52 4.01 11.90
N ILE A 160 -13.45 4.19 12.68
CA ILE A 160 -12.30 5.01 12.26
C ILE A 160 -11.64 4.42 11.02
N GLY A 161 -11.42 3.10 10.98
CA GLY A 161 -10.87 2.41 9.82
C GLY A 161 -11.75 2.58 8.57
N ALA A 162 -13.07 2.41 8.71
CA ALA A 162 -14.01 2.60 7.62
C ALA A 162 -14.00 4.04 7.09
N LEU A 163 -14.00 5.04 7.99
CA LEU A 163 -13.87 6.45 7.60
C LEU A 163 -12.55 6.75 6.91
N ALA A 164 -11.44 6.15 7.35
CA ALA A 164 -10.13 6.30 6.71
C ALA A 164 -10.14 5.73 5.28
N VAL A 165 -10.70 4.53 5.09
CA VAL A 165 -10.86 3.91 3.75
C VAL A 165 -11.75 4.77 2.85
N LEU A 166 -12.90 5.22 3.34
CA LEU A 166 -13.79 6.10 2.58
C LEU A 166 -13.11 7.43 2.21
N THR A 167 -12.28 7.97 3.09
CA THR A 167 -11.49 9.18 2.82
C THR A 167 -10.46 8.92 1.72
N ILE A 168 -9.72 7.81 1.77
CA ILE A 168 -8.74 7.45 0.73
C ILE A 168 -9.43 7.27 -0.63
N ILE A 169 -10.57 6.57 -0.67
CA ILE A 169 -11.36 6.39 -1.89
C ILE A 169 -11.86 7.74 -2.40
N GLY A 170 -12.43 8.57 -1.54
CA GLY A 170 -12.93 9.90 -1.88
C GLY A 170 -11.85 10.79 -2.49
N LEU A 171 -10.66 10.83 -1.87
CA LEU A 171 -9.52 11.60 -2.39
C LEU A 171 -9.00 11.05 -3.71
N THR A 172 -8.97 9.72 -3.87
CA THR A 172 -8.54 9.06 -5.11
C THR A 172 -9.49 9.39 -6.26
N VAL A 173 -10.80 9.24 -6.04
CA VAL A 173 -11.83 9.54 -7.03
C VAL A 173 -11.85 11.03 -7.36
N TRP A 174 -11.71 11.90 -6.36
CA TRP A 174 -11.62 13.34 -6.59
C TRP A 174 -10.43 13.66 -7.50
N GLU A 175 -9.22 13.18 -7.17
CA GLU A 175 -8.05 13.40 -8.02
C GLU A 175 -8.22 12.85 -9.44
N ALA A 176 -8.86 11.69 -9.58
CA ALA A 176 -9.12 11.10 -10.88
C ALA A 176 -10.03 11.97 -11.75
N ILE A 177 -11.07 12.58 -11.17
CA ILE A 177 -12.08 13.38 -11.89
C ILE A 177 -11.59 14.80 -12.23
N VAL A 178 -10.73 15.40 -11.39
CA VAL A 178 -10.24 16.76 -11.68
C VAL A 178 -9.46 16.77 -13.00
N ALA A 179 -10.05 17.39 -14.02
CA ALA A 179 -9.34 17.76 -15.23
C ALA A 179 -8.31 18.84 -14.89
N HIS A 180 -7.06 18.62 -15.31
CA HIS A 180 -5.98 19.58 -15.23
C HIS A 180 -5.61 19.99 -16.65
#